data_AF-A0A0Q8DN44-F1
#
_entry.id   AF-A0A0Q8DN44-F1
#
_cell.length_a   1.000
_cell.length_b   1.000
_cell.length_c   1.000
_cell.angle_alpha   90.00
_cell.angle_beta   90.00
_cell.angle_gamma   90.00
#
_symmetry.space_group_name_H-M   'P 1'
#
loop_
_entity.id
_entity.type
_entity.pdbx_description
1 polymer ?
#
loop_
_entity_poly.entity_id
_entity_poly.type
_entity_poly.pdbx_seq_one_letter_code
_entity_poly.pdbx_strand_id
1 'polypeptide(L)'
;MTDAEKALEAARTEGRTSALSEVGMDLVNAEMAIQAATAGVKLPDTQYLNMTGFLGEDGRPNKDAVKTFVESLPKAQTTEFTPLQGAGKQTGGAPSMDSMDPSVLADFIADGSYL
;
A
#
# COMPACT_ATOMS: atom_id res chain seq x y z
N MET A 1 -38.21 29.16 -6.35
CA MET A 1 -37.05 29.35 -7.23
C MET A 1 -37.42 30.30 -8.34
N THR A 2 -36.81 31.48 -8.32
CA THR A 2 -36.87 32.47 -9.39
C THR A 2 -35.89 32.10 -10.51
N ASP A 3 -36.10 32.63 -11.71
CA ASP A 3 -35.18 32.40 -12.83
C ASP A 3 -33.76 32.93 -12.55
N ALA A 4 -33.65 33.99 -11.72
CA ALA A 4 -32.37 34.50 -11.25
C ALA A 4 -31.64 33.53 -10.30
N GLU A 5 -32.36 32.85 -9.41
CA GLU A 5 -31.78 31.82 -8.53
C GLU A 5 -31.30 30.60 -9.34
N LYS A 6 -32.08 30.16 -10.34
CA LYS A 6 -31.66 29.09 -11.25
C LYS A 6 -30.41 29.45 -12.06
N ALA A 7 -30.35 30.67 -12.60
CA ALA A 7 -29.20 31.15 -13.35
C ALA A 7 -27.93 31.22 -12.49
N LEU A 8 -28.05 31.65 -11.23
CA LEU A 8 -26.93 31.71 -10.29
C LEU A 8 -26.41 30.31 -9.93
N GLU A 9 -27.31 29.35 -9.74
CA GLU A 9 -26.95 27.96 -9.43
C GLU A 9 -26.29 27.25 -10.62
N ALA A 10 -26.79 27.51 -11.84
CA ALA A 10 -26.15 27.05 -13.07
C ALA A 10 -24.73 27.61 -13.22
N ALA A 11 -24.55 28.93 -13.04
CA ALA A 11 -23.24 29.58 -13.13
C ALA A 11 -22.24 29.05 -12.08
N ARG A 12 -22.70 28.78 -10.85
CA ARG A 12 -21.86 28.15 -9.81
C ARG A 12 -21.44 26.73 -10.19
N THR A 13 -22.36 25.97 -10.76
CA THR A 13 -22.11 24.60 -11.19
C THR A 13 -21.10 24.59 -12.33
N GLU A 14 -21.31 25.41 -13.35
CA GLU A 14 -20.42 25.57 -14.50
C GLU A 14 -19.02 26.00 -14.07
N GLY A 15 -18.90 27.02 -13.20
CA GLY A 15 -17.60 27.47 -12.70
C GLY A 15 -16.84 26.39 -11.92
N ARG A 16 -17.55 25.59 -11.11
CA ARG A 16 -16.94 24.47 -10.39
C ARG A 16 -16.50 23.36 -11.34
N THR A 17 -17.33 23.01 -12.32
CA THR A 17 -17.00 21.99 -13.33
C THR A 17 -15.81 22.42 -14.17
N SER A 18 -15.75 23.69 -14.58
CA SER A 18 -14.61 24.23 -15.34
C SER A 18 -13.31 24.16 -14.52
N ALA A 19 -13.32 24.58 -13.26
CA ALA A 19 -12.15 24.48 -12.40
C ALA A 19 -11.71 23.02 -12.19
N LEU A 20 -12.66 22.10 -11.98
CA LEU A 20 -12.35 20.67 -11.82
C LEU A 20 -11.91 20.01 -13.12
N SER A 21 -12.31 20.51 -14.29
CA SER A 21 -11.86 19.98 -15.57
C SER A 21 -10.37 20.21 -15.82
N GLU A 22 -9.81 21.30 -15.28
CA GLU A 22 -8.38 21.63 -15.42
C GLU A 22 -7.49 20.74 -14.54
N VAL A 23 -7.94 20.45 -13.31
CA VAL A 23 -7.15 19.69 -12.32
C VAL A 23 -7.60 18.25 -12.13
N GLY A 24 -8.70 17.84 -12.78
CA GLY A 24 -9.35 16.55 -12.57
C GLY A 24 -8.41 15.38 -12.88
N MET A 25 -7.60 15.51 -13.93
CA MET A 25 -6.62 14.49 -14.31
C MET A 25 -5.49 14.35 -13.27
N ASP A 26 -5.04 15.47 -12.70
CA ASP A 26 -4.03 15.46 -11.63
C ASP A 26 -4.58 14.83 -10.35
N LEU A 27 -5.86 15.11 -10.03
CA LEU A 27 -6.55 14.47 -8.92
C LEU A 27 -6.70 12.96 -9.13
N VAL A 28 -7.02 12.53 -10.36
CA VAL A 28 -7.09 11.10 -10.72
C VAL A 28 -5.73 10.43 -10.54
N ASN A 29 -4.65 11.06 -11.02
CA ASN A 29 -3.28 10.57 -10.84
C ASN A 29 -2.93 10.40 -9.35
N ALA A 30 -3.24 11.42 -8.53
CA ALA A 30 -2.97 11.40 -7.10
C ALA A 30 -3.77 10.29 -6.40
N GLU A 31 -5.05 10.14 -6.71
CA GLU A 31 -5.92 9.10 -6.13
C GLU A 31 -5.40 7.70 -6.49
N MET A 32 -5.03 7.46 -7.75
CA MET A 32 -4.43 6.19 -8.17
C MET A 32 -3.16 5.88 -7.39
N ALA A 33 -2.27 6.86 -7.24
CA ALA A 33 -1.03 6.70 -6.49
C ALA A 33 -1.27 6.35 -5.01
N ILE A 34 -2.23 7.04 -4.37
CA ILE A 34 -2.60 6.79 -2.97
C ILE A 34 -3.17 5.37 -2.79
N GLN A 35 -4.12 4.98 -3.64
CA GLN A 35 -4.75 3.67 -3.54
C GLN A 35 -3.77 2.54 -3.84
N ALA A 36 -2.90 2.71 -4.84
CA ALA A 36 -1.87 1.73 -5.15
C ALA A 36 -0.85 1.57 -4.03
N ALA A 37 -0.39 2.67 -3.43
CA ALA A 37 0.49 2.64 -2.26
C ALA A 37 -0.17 1.93 -1.07
N THR A 38 -1.46 2.21 -0.83
CA THR A 38 -2.24 1.56 0.24
C THR A 38 -2.40 0.06 0.01
N ALA A 39 -2.59 -0.36 -1.25
CA ALA A 39 -2.71 -1.76 -1.64
C ALA A 39 -1.36 -2.48 -1.77
N GLY A 40 -0.23 -1.77 -1.68
CA GLY A 40 1.10 -2.34 -1.89
C GLY A 40 1.34 -2.83 -3.31
N VAL A 41 0.67 -2.22 -4.30
CA VAL A 41 0.80 -2.59 -5.71
C VAL A 41 1.58 -1.53 -6.48
N LYS A 42 2.30 -1.97 -7.51
CA LYS A 42 3.00 -1.06 -8.42
C LYS A 42 2.07 -0.68 -9.57
N LEU A 43 1.85 0.61 -9.75
CA LEU A 43 1.09 1.10 -10.90
C LEU A 43 1.87 0.87 -12.20
N PRO A 44 1.18 0.46 -13.28
CA PRO A 44 1.75 0.54 -14.62
C PRO A 44 1.92 2.00 -15.05
N ASP A 45 2.67 2.20 -16.12
CA ASP A 45 2.87 3.53 -16.67
C ASP A 45 1.53 4.11 -17.17
N THR A 46 1.19 5.30 -16.68
CA THR A 46 -0.09 5.98 -16.95
C THR A 46 -0.24 6.38 -18.41
N GLN A 47 0.86 6.47 -19.18
CA GLN A 47 0.82 6.80 -20.61
C GLN A 47 0.05 5.77 -21.47
N TYR A 48 -0.05 4.52 -20.99
CA TYR A 48 -0.77 3.44 -21.67
C TYR A 48 -2.18 3.21 -21.10
N LEU A 49 -2.57 3.99 -20.09
CA LEU A 49 -3.85 3.87 -19.43
C LEU A 49 -4.85 4.87 -20.01
N ASN A 50 -6.09 4.44 -20.21
CA ASN A 50 -7.17 5.39 -20.51
C ASN A 50 -7.55 6.16 -19.24
N MET A 51 -6.79 7.20 -18.94
CA MET A 51 -6.96 8.03 -17.75
C MET A 51 -8.34 8.70 -17.67
N THR A 52 -8.99 8.95 -18.81
CA THR A 52 -10.33 9.56 -18.86
C THR A 52 -11.41 8.66 -18.26
N GLY A 53 -11.23 7.34 -18.27
CA GLY A 53 -12.19 6.39 -17.67
C GLY A 53 -12.23 6.45 -16.14
N PHE A 54 -11.27 7.13 -15.52
CA PHE A 54 -11.20 7.33 -14.08
C PHE A 54 -11.68 8.71 -13.64
N LEU A 55 -12.08 9.57 -14.57
CA LEU A 55 -12.68 10.86 -14.28
C LEU A 55 -14.20 10.74 -14.26
N GLY A 56 -14.84 11.21 -13.20
CA GLY A 56 -16.29 11.28 -13.07
C GLY A 56 -16.88 12.46 -13.84
N GLU A 57 -18.20 12.42 -14.06
CA GLU A 57 -18.95 13.47 -14.77
C GLU A 57 -18.90 14.84 -14.07
N ASP A 58 -18.59 14.85 -12.77
CA ASP A 58 -18.43 16.04 -11.93
C ASP A 58 -17.00 16.62 -11.97
N GLY A 59 -16.10 16.04 -12.78
CA GLY A 59 -14.70 16.40 -12.85
C GLY A 59 -13.86 15.92 -11.66
N ARG A 60 -14.42 15.06 -10.80
CA ARG A 60 -13.68 14.43 -9.69
C ARG A 60 -13.24 13.01 -10.04
N PRO A 61 -12.26 12.44 -9.32
CA PRO A 61 -11.88 11.05 -9.52
C PRO A 61 -13.05 10.09 -9.24
N ASN A 62 -13.31 9.18 -10.17
CA ASN A 62 -14.20 8.05 -9.97
C ASN A 62 -13.50 7.00 -9.09
N LYS A 63 -13.73 7.09 -7.78
CA LYS A 63 -13.08 6.25 -6.77
C LYS A 63 -13.32 4.76 -6.97
N ASP A 64 -14.51 4.37 -7.43
CA ASP A 64 -14.87 2.97 -7.62
C ASP A 64 -14.13 2.37 -8.82
N ALA A 65 -14.01 3.13 -9.92
CA ALA A 65 -13.22 2.73 -11.07
C ALA A 65 -11.73 2.61 -10.73
N VAL A 66 -11.18 3.60 -10.02
CA VAL A 66 -9.78 3.58 -9.56
C VAL A 66 -9.52 2.38 -8.66
N LYS A 67 -10.40 2.14 -7.68
CA LYS A 67 -10.28 1.01 -6.75
C LYS A 67 -10.32 -0.32 -7.47
N THR A 68 -11.30 -0.51 -8.36
CA THR A 68 -11.45 -1.74 -9.14
C THR A 68 -10.20 -2.02 -9.97
N PHE A 69 -9.62 -0.98 -10.58
CA PHE A 69 -8.39 -1.10 -11.35
C PHE A 69 -7.20 -1.47 -10.45
N VAL A 70 -7.00 -0.77 -9.34
CA VAL A 70 -5.90 -1.04 -8.40
C VAL A 70 -6.00 -2.46 -7.82
N GLU A 71 -7.20 -2.93 -7.49
CA GLU A 71 -7.44 -4.30 -6.99
C GLU A 71 -7.19 -5.38 -8.06
N SER A 72 -7.33 -5.04 -9.33
CA SER A 72 -7.03 -5.95 -10.45
C SER A 72 -5.54 -6.13 -10.70
N LEU A 73 -4.70 -5.23 -10.19
CA LEU A 73 -3.26 -5.30 -10.39
C LEU A 73 -2.64 -6.46 -9.60
N PRO A 74 -1.61 -7.12 -10.16
CA PRO A 74 -0.91 -8.17 -9.46
C PRO A 74 -0.25 -7.57 -8.21
N LYS A 75 -0.53 -8.18 -7.05
CA LYS A 75 0.14 -7.81 -5.80
C LYS A 75 1.63 -8.09 -5.95
N ALA A 76 2.45 -7.18 -5.42
CA ALA A 76 3.87 -7.44 -5.31
C ALA A 76 4.05 -8.74 -4.51
N GLN A 77 4.66 -9.75 -5.13
CA GLN A 77 5.01 -10.96 -4.41
C GLN A 77 6.01 -10.54 -3.34
N THR A 78 5.67 -10.78 -2.07
CA THR A 78 6.66 -10.76 -1.00
C THR A 78 7.65 -11.86 -1.35
N THR A 79 8.80 -11.48 -1.91
CA THR A 79 9.94 -12.40 -1.98
C THR A 79 10.31 -12.70 -0.55
N GLU A 80 9.84 -13.84 -0.05
CA GLU A 80 10.38 -14.43 1.17
C GLU A 80 11.86 -14.64 0.89
N PHE A 81 12.70 -13.82 1.51
CA PHE A 81 14.13 -13.99 1.42
C PHE A 81 14.44 -15.35 2.02
N THR A 82 15.13 -16.20 1.24
CA THR A 82 15.64 -17.46 1.77
C THR A 82 16.46 -17.12 3.02
N PRO A 83 16.18 -17.73 4.18
CA PRO A 83 16.94 -17.45 5.38
C PRO A 83 18.42 -17.68 5.08
N LEU A 84 19.23 -16.63 5.30
CA LEU A 84 20.66 -16.73 5.11
C LEU A 84 21.18 -17.82 6.04
N GLN A 85 21.58 -18.95 5.45
CA GLN A 85 22.30 -19.98 6.18
C GLN A 85 23.71 -19.43 6.41
N GLY A 86 23.85 -18.64 7.48
CA GLY A 86 25.11 -18.00 7.82
C GLY A 86 26.22 -19.04 7.92
N ALA A 87 27.39 -18.75 7.34
CA ALA A 87 28.61 -19.56 7.48
C ALA A 87 29.22 -19.48 8.90
N GLY A 88 28.39 -19.19 9.89
CA GLY A 88 28.75 -19.17 11.30
C GLY A 88 28.59 -20.55 11.91
N LYS A 89 29.42 -20.84 12.91
CA LYS A 89 29.52 -22.09 13.69
C LYS A 89 28.28 -22.42 14.54
N GLN A 90 27.09 -22.03 14.09
CA GLN A 90 25.80 -22.15 14.76
C GLN A 90 24.86 -23.10 13.98
N THR A 91 25.33 -23.74 12.90
CA THR A 91 24.58 -24.79 12.19
C THR A 91 24.86 -26.14 12.84
N GLY A 92 24.29 -26.37 14.01
CA GLY A 92 24.40 -27.64 14.71
C GLY A 92 23.71 -27.55 16.05
N GLY A 93 22.43 -27.94 16.06
CA GLY A 93 21.61 -28.19 17.25
C GLY A 93 21.99 -27.39 18.48
N ALA A 94 21.61 -26.12 18.53
CA ALA A 94 21.58 -25.44 19.82
C ALA A 94 20.56 -26.21 20.68
N PRO A 95 20.95 -26.80 21.85
CA PRO A 95 19.95 -27.26 22.78
C PRO A 95 19.07 -26.06 23.11
N SER A 96 17.75 -26.27 23.09
CA SER A 96 16.82 -25.24 23.52
C SER A 96 17.25 -24.79 24.91
N MET A 97 17.77 -23.56 25.03
CA MET A 97 17.92 -22.91 26.32
C MET A 97 16.52 -22.42 26.73
N ASP A 98 15.60 -23.36 26.94
CA ASP A 98 14.23 -23.08 27.40
C ASP A 98 14.22 -22.50 28.83
N SER A 99 15.33 -22.59 29.56
CA SER A 99 15.51 -21.95 30.86
C SER A 99 16.77 -21.08 30.89
N MET A 100 16.59 -19.77 31.07
CA MET A 100 17.64 -18.85 31.53
C MET A 100 17.93 -19.04 33.03
N ASP A 101 17.88 -20.28 33.53
CA ASP A 101 18.24 -20.60 34.90
C ASP A 101 19.77 -20.71 34.98
N PRO A 102 20.45 -19.84 35.76
CA PRO A 102 21.90 -19.84 35.86
C PRO A 102 22.47 -21.15 36.42
N SER A 103 21.67 -21.93 37.16
CA SER A 103 22.08 -23.22 37.75
C SER A 103 22.24 -24.28 36.66
N VAL A 104 21.29 -24.35 35.72
CA VAL A 104 21.32 -25.29 34.58
C VAL A 104 22.45 -24.94 33.62
N LEU A 105 22.75 -23.65 33.47
CA LEU A 105 23.88 -23.17 32.68
C LEU A 105 25.23 -23.53 33.32
N ALA A 106 25.34 -23.46 34.64
CA ALA A 106 26.56 -23.82 35.36
C ALA A 106 26.87 -25.33 35.23
N ASP A 107 25.86 -26.19 35.39
CA ASP A 107 26.02 -27.65 35.24
C ASP A 107 26.39 -28.06 33.81
N PHE A 108 25.83 -27.38 32.80
CA PHE A 108 26.14 -27.64 31.40
C PHE A 108 27.57 -27.22 31.02
N ILE A 109 28.04 -26.07 31.52
CA ILE A 109 29.42 -25.59 31.27
C ILE A 109 30.45 -26.47 32.01
N ALA A 110 30.07 -27.04 33.14
CA ALA A 110 30.95 -27.86 33.98
C ALA A 110 30.96 -29.37 33.62
N ASP A 111 30.28 -29.79 32.55
CA ASP A 111 30.15 -31.20 32.13
C ASP A 111 29.76 -32.14 33.29
N GLY A 112 28.86 -31.66 34.17
CA GLY A 112 28.37 -32.42 35.32
C GLY A 112 29.34 -32.54 36.50
N SER A 113 30.34 -31.67 36.64
CA SER A 113 31.28 -31.67 37.78
C SER A 113 31.05 -30.50 38.76
N TYR A 114 29.82 -30.37 39.26
CA TYR A 114 29.57 -29.71 40.55
C TYR A 114 28.70 -30.64 41.42
N LEU A 115 29.12 -30.75 42.68
CA LEU A 115 28.73 -31.75 43.70
C LEU A 115 27.23 -31.92 43.94
#